data_AF-A0A7C2FGM3-F1
#
_entry.id   AF-A0A7C2FGM3-F1
#
_cell.length_a   1.000
_cell.length_b   1.000
_cell.length_c   1.000
_cell.angle_alpha   90.00
_cell.angle_beta   90.00
_cell.angle_gamma   90.00
#
_symmetry.space_group_name_H-M   'P 1'
#
loop_
_entity.id
_entity.type
_entity.pdbx_description
1 polymer ?
#
loop_
_entity_poly.entity_id
_entity_poly.type
_entity_poly.pdbx_seq_one_letter_code
_entity_poly.pdbx_strand_id
1 'polypeptide(L)'
;MSIISVEGECELARAEKVIVYRNDADGYIDTKEGHEKVDSLTVELAAGMCVLDGVSNENSVEVLRQWITIKTQVSATADHKEITEQLDAALKSGGKVDAQRICKKLKAAAVTDRFAAMELCMLAVSAFDTCTASQRQTLKQIGFFLSIDDDKFLAMSQKILPLGTHDEVDIEFVLGVNEKMTADEIRSLLNEEYRKWNGRVTHADATMQTQAGQMLDLIADVRAKFVEACV
;
A
#
# COMPACT_ATOMS: atom_id res chain seq x y z
N MET A 1 34.85 -10.15 39.04
CA MET A 1 36.19 -9.75 39.53
C MET A 1 36.75 -10.96 40.26
N SER A 2 38.03 -11.30 40.03
CA SER A 2 38.66 -12.53 40.55
C SER A 2 39.88 -12.18 41.39
N ILE A 3 40.07 -12.90 42.49
CA ILE A 3 41.24 -12.79 43.37
C ILE A 3 42.09 -14.05 43.13
N ILE A 4 43.32 -13.85 42.69
CA ILE A 4 44.25 -14.93 42.32
C ILE A 4 45.37 -15.01 43.36
N SER A 5 45.76 -16.22 43.74
CA SER A 5 46.89 -16.48 44.64
C SER A 5 48.22 -16.09 44.01
N VAL A 6 49.07 -15.41 44.77
CA VAL A 6 50.39 -14.92 44.33
C VAL A 6 51.41 -16.07 44.19
N GLU A 7 51.23 -17.19 44.88
CA GLU A 7 52.23 -18.28 44.92
C GLU A 7 51.94 -19.46 43.97
N GLY A 8 50.81 -19.46 43.24
CA GLY A 8 50.47 -20.63 42.42
C GLY A 8 49.43 -20.42 41.33
N GLU A 9 49.19 -19.19 40.88
CA GLU A 9 48.20 -18.84 39.84
C GLU A 9 46.81 -19.48 40.05
N CYS A 10 46.46 -19.81 41.29
CA CYS A 10 45.21 -20.48 41.61
C CYS A 10 44.16 -19.45 42.00
N GLU A 11 43.02 -19.44 41.30
CA GLU A 11 41.89 -18.55 41.58
C GLU A 11 41.29 -18.88 42.96
N LEU A 12 41.38 -17.95 43.90
CA LEU A 12 40.95 -18.14 45.30
C LEU A 12 39.48 -17.78 45.51
N ALA A 13 38.98 -16.78 44.78
CA ALA A 13 37.59 -16.36 44.84
C ALA A 13 37.17 -15.64 43.57
N ARG A 14 36.00 -16.01 43.04
CA ARG A 14 35.36 -15.37 41.88
C ARG A 14 34.01 -14.80 42.28
N ALA A 15 33.80 -13.53 41.99
CA ALA A 15 32.48 -12.93 42.02
C ALA A 15 31.99 -12.69 40.58
N GLU A 16 30.92 -13.39 40.22
CA GLU A 16 30.20 -13.20 38.97
C GLU A 16 28.78 -12.74 39.28
N LYS A 17 28.31 -11.75 38.54
CA LYS A 17 26.95 -11.25 38.65
C LYS A 17 26.37 -11.20 37.25
N VAL A 18 25.34 -11.99 37.02
CA VAL A 18 24.54 -11.91 35.80
C VAL A 18 23.59 -10.74 35.96
N ILE A 19 23.64 -9.80 35.03
CA ILE A 19 22.67 -8.70 34.93
C ILE A 19 21.77 -9.04 33.75
N VAL A 20 20.48 -9.20 34.03
CA VAL A 20 19.48 -9.34 32.97
C VAL A 20 19.13 -7.94 32.50
N TYR A 21 19.54 -7.61 31.28
CA TYR A 21 19.19 -6.35 30.62
C TYR A 21 18.19 -6.66 29.51
N ARG A 22 17.04 -5.98 29.53
CA ARG A 22 16.08 -6.01 28.44
C ARG A 22 16.33 -4.76 27.59
N ASN A 23 16.70 -4.97 26.33
CA ASN A 23 16.74 -3.88 25.37
C ASN A 23 15.32 -3.61 24.88
N ASP A 24 14.81 -2.41 25.14
CA ASP A 24 13.46 -2.01 24.69
C ASP A 24 13.47 -1.47 23.24
N ALA A 25 14.65 -1.36 22.61
CA ALA A 25 14.81 -1.02 21.21
C ALA A 25 15.08 -2.27 20.38
N ASP A 26 14.49 -2.32 19.18
CA ASP A 26 14.69 -3.42 18.22
C ASP A 26 16.17 -3.53 17.84
N GLY A 27 16.73 -4.73 18.01
CA GLY A 27 18.06 -5.06 17.49
C GLY A 27 18.01 -5.39 15.99
N TYR A 28 19.18 -5.57 15.39
CA TYR A 28 19.29 -5.93 13.96
C TYR A 28 18.51 -7.20 13.59
N ILE A 29 18.45 -8.19 14.48
CA ILE A 29 17.71 -9.45 14.26
C ILE A 29 16.20 -9.19 14.33
N ASP A 30 15.74 -8.41 15.31
CA ASP A 30 14.32 -8.05 15.48
C ASP A 30 13.81 -7.25 14.28
N THR A 31 14.64 -6.32 13.78
CA THR A 31 14.35 -5.53 12.58
C THR A 31 14.26 -6.42 11.34
N LYS A 32 15.19 -7.38 11.18
CA LYS A 32 15.19 -8.32 10.06
C LYS A 32 13.94 -9.22 10.06
N GLU A 33 13.63 -9.86 11.19
CA GLU A 33 12.42 -10.68 11.31
C GLU A 33 11.14 -9.86 11.18
N GLY A 34 11.16 -8.59 11.61
CA GLY A 34 10.08 -7.64 11.42
C GLY A 34 9.81 -7.36 9.94
N HIS A 35 10.85 -7.15 9.14
CA HIS A 35 10.72 -6.88 7.70
C HIS A 35 10.23 -8.10 6.90
N GLU A 36 10.75 -9.30 7.19
CA GLU A 36 10.27 -10.54 6.54
C GLU A 36 8.78 -10.76 6.80
N LYS A 37 8.33 -10.55 8.05
CA LYS A 37 6.91 -10.61 8.42
C LYS A 37 6.06 -9.55 7.71
N VAL A 38 6.64 -8.38 7.41
CA VAL A 38 5.95 -7.29 6.71
C VAL A 38 5.72 -7.60 5.24
N ASP A 39 6.70 -8.15 4.53
CA ASP A 39 6.56 -8.52 3.12
C ASP A 39 5.51 -9.63 2.95
N SER A 40 5.57 -10.64 3.82
CA SER A 40 4.56 -11.70 3.93
C SER A 40 3.13 -11.16 4.14
N LEU A 41 2.95 -10.26 5.11
CA LEU A 41 1.65 -9.63 5.38
C LEU A 41 1.17 -8.76 4.21
N THR A 42 2.08 -8.10 3.53
CA THR A 42 1.81 -7.26 2.35
C THR A 42 1.26 -8.10 1.20
N VAL A 43 1.90 -9.24 0.92
CA VAL A 43 1.47 -10.17 -0.13
C VAL A 43 0.15 -10.85 0.24
N GLU A 44 -0.04 -11.25 1.50
CA GLU A 44 -1.33 -11.80 1.98
C GLU A 44 -2.47 -10.79 1.79
N LEU A 45 -2.25 -9.52 2.12
CA LEU A 45 -3.23 -8.45 1.93
C LEU A 45 -3.58 -8.26 0.44
N ALA A 46 -2.56 -8.14 -0.41
CA ALA A 46 -2.75 -7.92 -1.84
C ALA A 46 -3.40 -9.13 -2.53
N ALA A 47 -3.07 -10.35 -2.12
CA ALA A 47 -3.70 -11.57 -2.64
C ALA A 47 -5.21 -11.60 -2.36
N GLY A 48 -5.67 -11.02 -1.25
CA GLY A 48 -7.08 -10.81 -0.97
C GLY A 48 -7.77 -9.93 -2.01
N MET A 49 -7.07 -8.95 -2.58
CA MET A 49 -7.59 -8.09 -3.65
C MET A 49 -7.70 -8.82 -5.00
N CYS A 50 -6.79 -9.75 -5.28
CA CYS A 50 -6.76 -10.54 -6.53
C CYS A 50 -7.98 -11.44 -6.73
N VAL A 51 -8.68 -11.79 -5.65
CA VAL A 51 -9.82 -12.71 -5.65
C VAL A 51 -11.08 -12.08 -5.03
N LEU A 52 -11.04 -10.77 -4.77
CA LEU A 52 -12.16 -10.03 -4.22
C LEU A 52 -13.39 -10.18 -5.15
N ASP A 53 -14.58 -10.25 -4.55
CA ASP A 53 -15.84 -10.54 -5.24
C ASP A 53 -15.92 -11.92 -5.92
N GLY A 54 -14.99 -12.84 -5.59
CA GLY A 54 -14.97 -14.21 -6.10
C GLY A 54 -14.43 -14.34 -7.53
N VAL A 55 -13.93 -13.25 -8.11
CA VAL A 55 -13.30 -13.23 -9.44
C VAL A 55 -11.79 -13.24 -9.27
N SER A 56 -11.15 -14.36 -9.59
CA SER A 56 -9.68 -14.44 -9.64
C SER A 56 -9.19 -13.94 -11.00
N ASN A 57 -8.26 -12.99 -10.98
CA ASN A 57 -7.61 -12.48 -12.19
C ASN A 57 -6.14 -12.91 -12.24
N GLU A 58 -5.76 -13.74 -13.21
CA GLU A 58 -4.37 -14.23 -13.36
C GLU A 58 -3.37 -13.09 -13.57
N ASN A 59 -3.75 -12.02 -14.27
CA ASN A 59 -2.88 -10.85 -14.45
C ASN A 59 -2.57 -10.18 -13.11
N SER A 60 -3.54 -10.14 -12.19
CA SER A 60 -3.32 -9.59 -10.85
C SER A 60 -2.37 -10.46 -10.03
N VAL A 61 -2.45 -11.79 -10.16
CA VAL A 61 -1.52 -12.73 -9.50
C VAL A 61 -0.11 -12.58 -10.06
N GLU A 62 0.02 -12.39 -11.37
CA GLU A 62 1.32 -12.20 -12.03
C GLU A 62 2.00 -10.91 -11.57
N VAL A 63 1.24 -9.82 -11.39
CA VAL A 63 1.75 -8.57 -10.78
C VAL A 63 2.34 -8.82 -9.39
N LEU A 64 1.69 -9.65 -8.56
CA LEU A 64 2.20 -10.00 -7.23
C LEU A 64 3.48 -10.84 -7.33
N ARG A 65 3.55 -11.83 -8.23
CA ARG A 65 4.76 -12.63 -8.46
C ARG A 65 5.94 -11.78 -8.92
N GLN A 66 5.70 -10.81 -9.80
CA GLN A 66 6.71 -9.86 -10.25
C GLN A 66 7.21 -8.99 -9.09
N TRP A 67 6.29 -8.50 -8.25
CA TRP A 67 6.66 -7.73 -7.06
C TRP A 67 7.54 -8.54 -6.11
N ILE A 68 7.18 -9.80 -5.83
CA ILE A 68 8.00 -10.72 -4.99
C ILE A 68 9.39 -10.89 -5.59
N THR A 69 9.47 -11.10 -6.90
CA THR A 69 10.75 -11.28 -7.62
C THR A 69 11.64 -10.04 -7.49
N ILE A 70 11.11 -8.85 -7.75
CA ILE A 70 11.86 -7.59 -7.64
C ILE A 70 12.29 -7.37 -6.19
N LYS A 71 11.39 -7.54 -5.23
CA LYS A 71 11.67 -7.34 -3.80
C LYS A 71 12.78 -8.26 -3.30
N THR A 72 12.76 -9.53 -3.72
CA THR A 72 13.74 -10.55 -3.31
C THR A 72 15.10 -10.39 -4.01
N GLN A 73 15.14 -9.80 -5.20
CA GLN A 73 16.40 -9.41 -5.85
C GLN A 73 17.08 -8.22 -5.15
N VAL A 74 16.28 -7.27 -4.66
CA VAL A 74 16.79 -6.05 -4.00
C VAL A 74 17.11 -6.30 -2.52
N SER A 75 16.40 -7.23 -1.87
CA SER A 75 16.55 -7.53 -0.46
C SER A 75 17.26 -8.86 -0.22
N ALA A 76 18.45 -8.81 0.37
CA ALA A 76 19.18 -10.01 0.80
C ALA A 76 18.50 -10.78 1.95
N THR A 77 17.44 -10.21 2.54
CA THR A 77 16.70 -10.82 3.66
C THR A 77 15.35 -11.38 3.26
N ALA A 78 14.80 -11.05 2.08
CA ALA A 78 13.49 -11.56 1.70
C ALA A 78 13.60 -13.02 1.24
N ASP A 79 12.91 -13.94 1.92
CA ASP A 79 12.82 -15.33 1.49
C ASP A 79 11.76 -15.47 0.38
N HIS A 80 12.25 -15.52 -0.86
CA HIS A 80 11.40 -15.68 -2.05
C HIS A 80 10.48 -16.89 -1.96
N LYS A 81 10.95 -18.00 -1.36
CA LYS A 81 10.16 -19.22 -1.27
C LYS A 81 9.03 -19.06 -0.27
N GLU A 82 9.31 -18.53 0.92
CA GLU A 82 8.30 -18.32 1.96
C GLU A 82 7.18 -17.36 1.48
N ILE A 83 7.57 -16.23 0.88
CA ILE A 83 6.60 -15.24 0.41
C ILE A 83 5.73 -15.80 -0.73
N THR A 84 6.31 -16.62 -1.62
CA THR A 84 5.57 -17.29 -2.70
C THR A 84 4.61 -18.35 -2.16
N GLU A 85 5.04 -19.16 -1.18
CA GLU A 85 4.17 -20.13 -0.52
C GLU A 85 2.98 -19.45 0.18
N GLN A 86 3.20 -18.27 0.76
CA GLN A 86 2.14 -17.49 1.40
C GLN A 86 1.17 -16.88 0.39
N LEU A 87 1.65 -16.41 -0.76
CA LEU A 87 0.78 -16.02 -1.88
C LEU A 87 -0.13 -17.17 -2.30
N ASP A 88 0.44 -18.35 -2.57
CA ASP A 88 -0.33 -19.52 -2.99
C ASP A 88 -1.35 -19.96 -1.94
N ALA A 89 -0.99 -19.90 -0.65
CA ALA A 89 -1.90 -20.20 0.45
C ALA A 89 -3.07 -19.19 0.53
N ALA A 90 -2.77 -17.90 0.39
CA ALA A 90 -3.78 -16.83 0.40
C ALA A 90 -4.76 -16.98 -0.77
N LEU A 91 -4.26 -17.26 -1.98
CA LEU A 91 -5.08 -17.51 -3.17
C LEU A 91 -5.98 -18.76 -2.99
N LYS A 92 -5.42 -19.87 -2.48
CA LYS A 92 -6.19 -21.11 -2.20
C LYS A 92 -7.28 -20.93 -1.17
N SER A 93 -7.11 -19.99 -0.22
CA SER A 93 -8.13 -19.69 0.78
C SER A 93 -9.36 -18.96 0.22
N GLY A 94 -9.34 -18.60 -1.07
CA GLY A 94 -10.37 -17.79 -1.72
C GLY A 94 -10.37 -16.34 -1.25
N GLY A 95 -9.23 -15.84 -0.78
CA GLY A 95 -9.07 -14.45 -0.33
C GLY A 95 -9.86 -14.11 0.92
N LYS A 96 -10.13 -15.09 1.79
CA LYS A 96 -10.60 -14.84 3.16
C LYS A 96 -9.47 -14.24 3.98
N VAL A 97 -9.10 -13.02 3.62
CA VAL A 97 -8.01 -12.26 4.20
C VAL A 97 -8.62 -11.30 5.19
N ASP A 98 -8.23 -11.43 6.46
CA ASP A 98 -8.61 -10.48 7.51
C ASP A 98 -7.79 -9.20 7.34
N ALA A 99 -8.24 -8.33 6.42
CA ALA A 99 -7.58 -7.10 6.06
C ALA A 99 -7.36 -6.19 7.28
N GLN A 100 -8.31 -6.14 8.22
CA GLN A 100 -8.19 -5.32 9.44
C GLN A 100 -7.07 -5.84 10.34
N ARG A 101 -7.01 -7.15 10.59
CA ARG A 101 -5.94 -7.77 11.39
C ARG A 101 -4.57 -7.54 10.76
N ILE A 102 -4.46 -7.69 9.44
CA ILE A 102 -3.20 -7.50 8.71
C ILE A 102 -2.77 -6.04 8.74
N CYS A 103 -3.67 -5.10 8.44
CA CYS A 103 -3.37 -3.68 8.50
C CYS A 103 -2.96 -3.23 9.91
N LYS A 104 -3.56 -3.80 10.96
CA LYS A 104 -3.15 -3.52 12.35
C LYS A 104 -1.70 -3.92 12.62
N LYS A 105 -1.24 -5.04 12.06
CA LYS A 105 0.17 -5.48 12.17
C LYS A 105 1.08 -4.58 11.34
N LEU A 106 0.71 -4.27 10.09
CA LEU A 106 1.45 -3.39 9.20
C LEU A 106 1.53 -1.95 9.71
N LYS A 107 0.56 -1.49 10.52
CA LYS A 107 0.60 -0.16 11.14
C LYS A 107 1.76 0.01 12.13
N ALA A 108 2.27 -1.08 12.70
CA ALA A 108 3.47 -1.06 13.54
C ALA A 108 4.77 -1.01 12.72
N ALA A 109 4.71 -1.30 11.42
CA ALA A 109 5.86 -1.25 10.51
C ALA A 109 6.21 0.19 10.11
N ALA A 110 7.32 0.32 9.38
CA ALA A 110 7.77 1.61 8.86
C ALA A 110 6.73 2.22 7.93
N VAL A 111 6.71 3.55 7.85
CA VAL A 111 5.77 4.28 6.99
C VAL A 111 5.92 3.85 5.53
N THR A 112 7.16 3.61 5.08
CA THR A 112 7.47 3.10 3.73
C THR A 112 6.81 1.77 3.44
N ASP A 113 6.73 0.87 4.44
CA ASP A 113 6.13 -0.45 4.28
C ASP A 113 4.62 -0.36 4.15
N ARG A 114 3.98 0.58 4.87
CA ARG A 114 2.54 0.85 4.75
C ARG A 114 2.20 1.35 3.34
N PHE A 115 3.02 2.25 2.80
CA PHE A 115 2.85 2.72 1.42
C PHE A 115 3.09 1.61 0.41
N ALA A 116 4.12 0.78 0.59
CA ALA A 116 4.39 -0.36 -0.28
C ALA A 116 3.24 -1.38 -0.28
N ALA A 117 2.66 -1.67 0.90
CA ALA A 117 1.51 -2.55 1.03
C ALA A 117 0.29 -2.02 0.28
N MET A 118 0.03 -0.72 0.41
CA MET A 118 -1.06 -0.07 -0.31
C MET A 118 -0.84 -0.05 -1.83
N GLU A 119 0.37 0.31 -2.26
CA GLU A 119 0.75 0.32 -3.67
C GLU A 119 0.56 -1.06 -4.30
N LEU A 120 0.98 -2.13 -3.62
CA LEU A 120 0.78 -3.49 -4.12
C LEU A 120 -0.71 -3.86 -4.23
N CYS A 121 -1.55 -3.45 -3.28
CA CYS A 121 -2.99 -3.66 -3.36
C CYS A 121 -3.61 -2.92 -4.56
N MET A 122 -3.18 -1.69 -4.84
CA MET A 122 -3.64 -0.93 -6.00
C MET A 122 -3.13 -1.54 -7.31
N LEU A 123 -1.88 -2.00 -7.35
CA LEU A 123 -1.31 -2.68 -8.53
C LEU A 123 -2.08 -3.96 -8.85
N ALA A 124 -2.43 -4.75 -7.83
CA ALA A 124 -3.29 -5.92 -8.00
C ALA A 124 -4.63 -5.57 -8.67
N VAL A 125 -5.26 -4.48 -8.20
CA VAL A 125 -6.55 -3.99 -8.75
C VAL A 125 -6.39 -3.38 -10.15
N SER A 126 -5.27 -2.72 -10.45
CA SER A 126 -5.01 -2.14 -11.78
C SER A 126 -4.88 -3.17 -12.89
N ALA A 127 -4.59 -4.43 -12.54
CA ALA A 127 -4.49 -5.53 -13.49
C ALA A 127 -5.86 -6.04 -13.97
N PHE A 128 -6.96 -5.57 -13.35
CA PHE A 128 -8.32 -5.78 -13.82
C PHE A 128 -8.69 -4.75 -14.87
N ASP A 129 -9.51 -5.15 -15.84
CA ASP A 129 -9.98 -4.24 -16.89
C ASP A 129 -10.79 -3.06 -16.31
N THR A 130 -11.52 -3.31 -15.22
CA THR A 130 -12.29 -2.28 -14.50
C THR A 130 -12.18 -2.47 -12.99
N CYS A 131 -12.11 -1.35 -12.27
CA CYS A 131 -12.14 -1.35 -10.81
C CYS A 131 -13.60 -1.32 -10.33
N THR A 132 -14.04 -2.34 -9.58
CA THR A 132 -15.42 -2.43 -9.06
C THR A 132 -15.63 -1.51 -7.85
N ALA A 133 -16.89 -1.20 -7.51
CA ALA A 133 -17.21 -0.41 -6.31
C ALA A 133 -16.73 -1.09 -5.01
N SER A 134 -16.83 -2.42 -4.93
CA SER A 134 -16.35 -3.23 -3.81
C SER A 134 -14.82 -3.13 -3.65
N GLN A 135 -14.07 -3.21 -4.76
CA GLN A 135 -12.62 -3.00 -4.77
C GLN A 135 -12.24 -1.59 -4.31
N ARG A 136 -12.91 -0.54 -4.82
CA ARG A 136 -12.67 0.84 -4.40
C ARG A 136 -12.92 1.04 -2.91
N GLN A 137 -14.03 0.51 -2.39
CA GLN A 137 -14.36 0.59 -0.97
C GLN A 137 -13.34 -0.13 -0.10
N THR A 138 -12.90 -1.32 -0.52
CA THR A 138 -11.89 -2.09 0.20
C THR A 138 -10.54 -1.38 0.21
N LEU A 139 -10.13 -0.77 -0.90
CA LEU A 139 -8.93 0.07 -0.96
C LEU A 139 -9.03 1.27 0.00
N LYS A 140 -10.15 2.01 0.01
CA LYS A 140 -10.37 3.12 0.97
C LYS A 140 -10.23 2.63 2.42
N GLN A 141 -10.82 1.48 2.76
CA GLN A 141 -10.73 0.89 4.10
C GLN A 141 -9.29 0.49 4.48
N ILE A 142 -8.55 -0.13 3.56
CA ILE A 142 -7.14 -0.48 3.77
C ILE A 142 -6.32 0.80 4.02
N GLY A 143 -6.53 1.85 3.23
CA GLY A 143 -5.84 3.14 3.42
C GLY A 143 -6.10 3.75 4.79
N PHE A 144 -7.36 3.73 5.24
CA PHE A 144 -7.73 4.15 6.58
C PHE A 144 -7.05 3.32 7.67
N PHE A 145 -7.05 1.98 7.56
CA PHE A 145 -6.43 1.11 8.57
C PHE A 145 -4.91 1.26 8.62
N LEU A 146 -4.26 1.49 7.47
CA LEU A 146 -2.83 1.78 7.38
C LEU A 146 -2.48 3.22 7.81
N SER A 147 -3.49 4.07 8.03
CA SER A 147 -3.34 5.48 8.39
C SER A 147 -2.58 6.27 7.33
N ILE A 148 -2.97 6.06 6.08
CA ILE A 148 -2.52 6.82 4.92
C ILE A 148 -3.43 8.04 4.78
N ASP A 149 -2.83 9.22 4.65
CA ASP A 149 -3.57 10.47 4.46
C ASP A 149 -4.36 10.45 3.14
N ASP A 150 -5.55 11.05 3.13
CA ASP A 150 -6.46 11.04 1.96
C ASP A 150 -5.80 11.63 0.70
N ASP A 151 -5.03 12.71 0.84
CA ASP A 151 -4.30 13.33 -0.28
C ASP A 151 -3.27 12.37 -0.89
N LYS A 152 -2.60 11.58 -0.06
CA LYS A 152 -1.62 10.59 -0.51
C LYS A 152 -2.30 9.38 -1.13
N PHE A 153 -3.41 8.94 -0.54
CA PHE A 153 -4.26 7.90 -1.11
C PHE A 153 -4.71 8.30 -2.53
N LEU A 154 -5.23 9.51 -2.69
CA LEU A 154 -5.69 10.06 -3.97
C LEU A 154 -4.54 10.16 -4.98
N ALA A 155 -3.37 10.65 -4.56
CA ALA A 155 -2.21 10.73 -5.44
C ALA A 155 -1.75 9.34 -5.92
N MET A 156 -1.79 8.32 -5.07
CA MET A 156 -1.47 6.94 -5.44
C MET A 156 -2.53 6.34 -6.35
N SER A 157 -3.82 6.51 -6.04
CA SER A 157 -4.91 5.97 -6.84
C SER A 157 -4.86 6.51 -8.26
N GLN A 158 -4.69 7.83 -8.42
CA GLN A 158 -4.55 8.49 -9.71
C GLN A 158 -3.29 8.07 -10.49
N LYS A 159 -2.22 7.66 -9.80
CA LYS A 159 -0.97 7.21 -10.43
C LYS A 159 -1.07 5.76 -10.92
N ILE A 160 -1.70 4.90 -10.12
CA ILE A 160 -1.62 3.44 -10.28
C ILE A 160 -2.85 2.89 -10.97
N LEU A 161 -4.04 3.40 -10.65
CA LEU A 161 -5.28 2.85 -11.16
C LEU A 161 -5.63 3.49 -12.50
N PRO A 162 -5.94 2.66 -13.52
CA PRO A 162 -6.44 3.18 -14.77
C PRO A 162 -7.78 3.88 -14.52
N LEU A 163 -8.00 5.00 -15.21
CA LEU A 163 -9.33 5.58 -15.28
C LEU A 163 -10.17 4.63 -16.13
N GLY A 164 -11.04 3.88 -15.47
CA GLY A 164 -11.96 2.99 -16.17
C GLY A 164 -12.78 3.80 -17.16
N THR A 165 -12.74 3.40 -18.44
CA THR A 165 -13.85 3.66 -19.34
C THR A 165 -15.01 2.82 -18.82
N HIS A 166 -16.04 3.38 -18.17
CA HIS A 166 -17.46 2.92 -18.19
C HIS A 166 -18.36 3.60 -17.12
N ASP A 167 -19.55 3.98 -17.59
CA ASP A 167 -20.86 4.41 -17.04
C ASP A 167 -21.00 5.21 -15.72
N GLU A 168 -20.24 4.92 -14.65
CA GLU A 168 -20.28 5.70 -13.40
C GLU A 168 -18.88 5.80 -12.78
N VAL A 169 -18.20 6.89 -13.10
CA VAL A 169 -16.95 7.25 -12.45
C VAL A 169 -17.27 7.73 -11.03
N ASP A 170 -16.68 7.06 -10.04
CA ASP A 170 -16.73 7.47 -8.63
C ASP A 170 -15.88 8.74 -8.44
N ILE A 171 -16.54 9.89 -8.56
CA ILE A 171 -15.91 11.22 -8.52
C ILE A 171 -15.16 11.42 -7.19
N GLU A 172 -15.69 10.90 -6.09
CA GLU A 172 -15.05 10.97 -4.77
C GLU A 172 -13.75 10.18 -4.77
N PHE A 173 -13.73 8.97 -5.32
CA PHE A 173 -12.53 8.14 -5.40
C PHE A 173 -11.47 8.71 -6.34
N VAL A 174 -11.88 9.33 -7.45
CA VAL A 174 -10.99 9.76 -8.53
C VAL A 174 -10.48 11.19 -8.36
N LEU A 175 -11.33 12.10 -7.90
CA LEU A 175 -11.01 13.53 -7.73
C LEU A 175 -11.05 13.99 -6.28
N GLY A 176 -11.49 13.16 -5.33
CA GLY A 176 -11.60 13.56 -3.91
C GLY A 176 -12.81 14.46 -3.61
N VAL A 177 -13.69 14.69 -4.58
CA VAL A 177 -14.88 15.53 -4.40
C VAL A 177 -15.92 14.76 -3.59
N ASN A 178 -16.30 15.30 -2.43
CA ASN A 178 -17.34 14.71 -1.58
C ASN A 178 -18.54 15.65 -1.42
N GLU A 179 -19.70 15.09 -1.08
CA GLU A 179 -20.96 15.84 -0.94
C GLU A 179 -20.97 16.86 0.22
N LYS A 180 -20.01 16.77 1.15
CA LYS A 180 -19.91 17.69 2.28
C LYS A 180 -19.17 18.98 1.92
N MET A 181 -18.50 19.02 0.76
CA MET A 181 -17.77 20.19 0.29
C MET A 181 -18.75 21.25 -0.23
N THR A 182 -18.48 22.50 0.08
CA THR A 182 -19.15 23.65 -0.50
C THR A 182 -18.81 23.80 -1.98
N ALA A 183 -19.66 24.50 -2.74
CA ALA A 183 -19.40 24.75 -4.17
C ALA A 183 -18.05 25.46 -4.42
N ASP A 184 -17.62 26.33 -3.50
CA ASP A 184 -16.34 27.03 -3.59
C ASP A 184 -15.15 26.11 -3.31
N GLU A 185 -15.26 25.20 -2.33
CA GLU A 185 -14.24 24.17 -2.07
C GLU A 185 -14.11 23.21 -3.26
N ILE A 186 -15.23 22.75 -3.82
CA ILE A 186 -15.26 21.91 -5.03
C ILE A 186 -14.58 22.65 -6.18
N ARG A 187 -14.93 23.92 -6.41
CA ARG A 187 -14.32 24.74 -7.46
C ARG A 187 -12.81 24.89 -7.27
N SER A 188 -12.34 25.12 -6.04
CA SER A 188 -10.91 25.23 -5.74
C SER A 188 -10.17 23.93 -6.04
N LEU A 189 -10.69 22.80 -5.54
CA LEU A 189 -10.12 21.48 -5.78
C LEU A 189 -10.05 21.14 -7.28
N LEU A 190 -11.14 21.36 -8.02
CA LEU A 190 -11.20 21.11 -9.45
C LEU A 190 -10.27 22.04 -10.25
N ASN A 191 -9.95 23.24 -9.76
CA ASN A 191 -8.97 24.11 -10.40
C ASN A 191 -7.54 23.61 -10.20
N GLU A 192 -7.23 23.08 -9.04
CA GLU A 192 -5.92 22.49 -8.74
C GLU A 192 -5.70 21.22 -9.57
N GLU A 193 -6.67 20.31 -9.58
CA GLU A 193 -6.60 19.10 -10.40
C GLU A 193 -6.54 19.45 -11.90
N TYR A 194 -7.31 20.43 -12.37
CA TYR A 194 -7.21 20.88 -13.76
C TYR A 194 -5.80 21.37 -14.12
N ARG A 195 -5.19 22.21 -13.29
CA ARG A 195 -3.83 22.72 -13.54
C ARG A 195 -2.81 21.58 -13.59
N LYS A 196 -2.92 20.62 -12.68
CA LYS A 196 -2.07 19.43 -12.59
C LYS A 196 -2.17 18.56 -13.84
N TRP A 197 -3.38 18.25 -14.30
CA TRP A 197 -3.59 17.38 -15.46
C TRP A 197 -3.36 18.09 -16.78
N ASN A 198 -3.69 19.38 -16.90
CA ASN A 198 -3.43 20.17 -18.09
C ASN A 198 -1.93 20.25 -18.42
N GLY A 199 -1.06 20.31 -17.40
CA GLY A 199 0.39 20.24 -17.59
C GLY A 199 0.91 18.89 -18.12
N ARG A 200 0.11 17.82 -18.06
CA ARG A 200 0.48 16.45 -18.48
C ARG A 200 -0.04 16.06 -19.86
N VAL A 201 -0.91 16.87 -20.47
CA VAL A 201 -1.46 16.60 -21.81
C VAL A 201 -0.36 16.59 -22.89
N THR A 202 0.73 17.31 -22.65
CA THR A 202 1.89 17.35 -23.56
C THR A 202 3.04 16.45 -23.09
N HIS A 203 2.80 15.50 -22.18
CA HIS A 203 3.83 14.62 -21.64
C HIS A 203 4.39 13.68 -22.72
N ALA A 204 5.66 13.28 -22.67
CA ALA A 204 6.23 12.42 -23.72
C ALA A 204 5.62 10.99 -23.77
N ASP A 205 5.08 10.53 -22.65
CA ASP A 205 4.43 9.23 -22.51
C ASP A 205 2.96 9.31 -22.96
N ALA A 206 2.60 8.56 -24.00
CA ALA A 206 1.25 8.51 -24.56
C ALA A 206 0.20 7.99 -23.56
N THR A 207 0.58 7.13 -22.62
CA THR A 207 -0.34 6.64 -21.57
C THR A 207 -0.73 7.77 -20.62
N MET A 208 0.25 8.56 -20.19
CA MET A 208 0.02 9.74 -19.36
C MET A 208 -0.75 10.83 -20.10
N GLN A 209 -0.50 11.03 -21.40
CA GLN A 209 -1.29 11.97 -22.21
C GLN A 209 -2.77 11.54 -22.26
N THR A 210 -3.03 10.26 -22.52
CA THR A 210 -4.39 9.72 -22.62
C THR A 210 -5.12 9.86 -21.29
N GLN A 211 -4.46 9.47 -20.18
CA GLN A 211 -5.03 9.61 -18.84
C GLN A 211 -5.29 11.08 -18.47
N ALA A 212 -4.39 11.99 -18.85
CA ALA A 212 -4.59 13.42 -18.64
C ALA A 212 -5.80 13.95 -19.40
N GLY A 213 -6.00 13.52 -20.66
CA GLY A 213 -7.19 13.84 -21.43
C GLY A 213 -8.47 13.38 -20.73
N GLN A 214 -8.52 12.11 -20.33
CA GLN A 214 -9.65 11.53 -19.60
C GLN A 214 -9.97 12.28 -18.30
N MET A 215 -8.95 12.71 -17.55
CA MET A 215 -9.17 13.51 -16.34
C MET A 215 -9.72 14.90 -16.65
N LEU A 216 -9.26 15.55 -17.71
CA LEU A 216 -9.78 16.87 -18.08
C LEU A 216 -11.24 16.79 -18.50
N ASP A 217 -11.63 15.76 -19.24
CA ASP A 217 -13.02 15.49 -19.61
C ASP A 217 -13.87 15.27 -18.36
N LEU A 218 -13.40 14.43 -17.43
CA LEU A 218 -14.09 14.19 -16.16
C LEU A 218 -14.24 15.48 -15.33
N ILE A 219 -13.20 16.30 -15.24
CA ILE A 219 -13.26 17.58 -14.52
C ILE A 219 -14.28 18.52 -15.16
N ALA A 220 -14.37 18.55 -16.50
CA ALA A 220 -15.36 19.35 -17.20
C ALA A 220 -16.79 18.90 -16.88
N ASP A 221 -17.05 17.59 -16.90
CA ASP A 221 -18.36 17.01 -16.55
C ASP A 221 -18.77 17.32 -15.11
N VAL A 222 -17.83 17.21 -14.17
CA VAL A 222 -18.07 17.52 -12.75
C VAL A 222 -18.33 19.01 -12.57
N ARG A 223 -17.60 19.89 -13.28
CA ARG A 223 -17.89 21.33 -13.26
C ARG A 223 -19.29 21.63 -13.77
N ALA A 224 -19.72 21.03 -14.88
CA ALA A 224 -21.08 21.22 -15.38
C ALA A 224 -22.13 20.80 -14.34
N LYS A 225 -21.93 19.65 -13.67
CA LYS A 225 -22.86 19.14 -12.65
C LYS A 225 -22.97 20.02 -11.40
N PHE A 226 -21.85 20.52 -10.87
CA PHE A 226 -21.82 21.19 -9.56
C PHE A 226 -21.75 22.72 -9.63
N VAL A 227 -21.26 23.28 -10.75
CA VAL A 227 -20.99 24.71 -10.88
C VAL A 227 -22.06 25.42 -11.72
N GLU A 228 -22.59 24.79 -12.77
CA GLU A 228 -23.68 25.39 -13.58
C GLU A 228 -25.06 25.22 -12.94
N ALA A 229 -25.25 24.25 -12.03
CA ALA A 229 -26.49 24.08 -11.28
C ALA A 229 -26.74 25.15 -10.20
N CYS A 230 -25.79 26.08 -9.99
CA CYS A 230 -25.87 27.17 -8.99
C CYS A 230 -26.03 28.57 -9.61
N VAL A 231 -26.37 28.68 -10.90
CA VAL A 231 -26.72 29.94 -11.60
C VAL A 231 -28.22 29.97 -11.89
#